data_AF-A0A7Y9DZW2-F1
#
_entry.id   AF-A0A7Y9DZW2-F1
#
_cell.length_a   1.000
_cell.length_b   1.000
_cell.length_c   1.000
_cell.angle_alpha   90.00
_cell.angle_beta   90.00
_cell.angle_gamma   90.00
#
_symmetry.space_group_name_H-M   'P 1'
#
loop_
_entity.id
_entity.type
_entity.pdbx_description
1 polymer ?
#
loop_
_entity_poly.entity_id
_entity_poly.type
_entity_poly.pdbx_seq_one_letter_code
_entity_poly.pdbx_strand_id
1 'polypeptide(L)'
;MASGAAAPADVLPRVPGPRGAARPMLASAGELPRGAGWAFEFVWSGLRCFACARDGRLRLVDADGHDVTAGFPELALPAAHGLVLDGVVVAEDPVGRPSMARLRRRRRVARPSQALVSGTPVSYYVFDVLEVDGRSTARMPYRQRRELLTEVDLAGGNLVVPPSFTGVAAEEIVSAARQYGLEGVVAKRLESTYQSGRRSRSWITAEITQSQDVVVGGWLPPRGRTDGVGSLLLGVPSDGVLRYVGRVSTGVTAAARREILDASVGLDRLVSPFDGELPDDVESAARWVAPRLVGRVEHRRWTATGLLGRPVWQGLRAGTHPATVHAPVLAAPVVATDLALDDLETVERPAAFATGHSPGVDAVVSRESAGPAVLVPAGADVLLPDAEIEAALRSRFSAHFVHNALTAIASYVRVDPSRARDLLNEFADFTRYSFRSSDTSTTVDEELRNARRYLTLEQARFGERLGVEITMAPEVRGVVLPPFVVAPLVENAVRHGVEPVLGGGTVRITAAGAGADCVLTISDDGAGMGPEASRAASLVDARHGGIAEVTRRLRAAYGGRCDLHVDSRAGRGTTVRVRVPAEHVEEPPAGRLLVG
;
A
#
# COMPACT_ATOMS: atom_id res chain seq x y z
N MET A 1 -29.50 33.82 45.01
CA MET A 1 -28.91 34.84 44.12
C MET A 1 -27.40 34.72 44.18
N ALA A 2 -26.81 34.03 43.20
CA ALA A 2 -25.44 34.17 42.69
C ALA A 2 -25.15 32.95 41.79
N SER A 3 -25.34 33.14 40.47
CA SER A 3 -24.88 32.23 39.43
C SER A 3 -23.74 32.96 38.71
N GLY A 4 -22.56 32.34 38.71
CA GLY A 4 -21.34 32.84 38.05
C GLY A 4 -21.26 32.37 36.61
N ALA A 5 -20.96 33.32 35.73
CA ALA A 5 -20.98 33.21 34.28
C ALA A 5 -19.93 32.26 33.69
N ALA A 6 -20.32 31.53 32.63
CA ALA A 6 -19.43 30.96 31.63
C ALA A 6 -19.42 31.86 30.38
N ALA A 7 -18.23 32.09 29.81
CA ALA A 7 -17.99 32.93 28.64
C ALA A 7 -18.66 32.36 27.37
N PRO A 8 -19.06 33.20 26.40
CA PRO A 8 -19.80 32.75 25.21
C PRO A 8 -18.87 32.08 24.21
N ALA A 9 -19.25 30.87 23.78
CA ALA A 9 -18.67 30.19 22.63
C ALA A 9 -18.99 30.98 21.35
N ASP A 10 -17.95 31.32 20.59
CA ASP A 10 -18.07 32.04 19.33
C ASP A 10 -18.80 31.18 18.30
N VAL A 11 -20.01 31.61 17.92
CA VAL A 11 -20.96 30.86 17.10
C VAL A 11 -20.62 31.08 15.63
N LEU A 12 -19.85 30.15 15.03
CA LEU A 12 -19.74 30.09 13.57
C LEU A 12 -21.12 29.77 12.96
N PRO A 13 -21.60 30.55 11.98
CA PRO A 13 -22.93 30.37 11.41
C PRO A 13 -23.07 29.02 10.69
N ARG A 14 -24.18 28.32 10.96
CA ARG A 14 -24.60 27.13 10.20
C ARG A 14 -24.95 27.54 8.76
N VAL A 15 -23.97 27.50 7.85
CA VAL A 15 -24.21 27.61 6.42
C VAL A 15 -24.67 26.25 5.90
N PRO A 16 -25.75 26.14 5.10
CA PRO A 16 -26.14 24.88 4.48
C PRO A 16 -24.97 24.31 3.66
N GLY A 17 -24.55 23.08 3.97
CA GLY A 17 -23.56 22.34 3.18
C GLY A 17 -24.01 22.20 1.72
N PRO A 18 -23.08 21.96 0.78
CA PRO A 18 -23.39 21.92 -0.65
C PRO A 18 -24.43 20.83 -0.94
N ARG A 19 -25.67 21.24 -1.25
CA ARG A 19 -26.77 20.35 -1.70
C ARG A 19 -26.59 19.82 -3.14
N GLY A 20 -25.41 19.95 -3.72
CA GLY A 20 -25.07 19.44 -5.05
C GLY A 20 -23.90 18.45 -4.96
N ALA A 21 -23.86 17.46 -5.85
CA ALA A 21 -22.74 16.52 -5.95
C ALA A 21 -21.43 17.31 -6.03
N ALA A 22 -20.59 17.20 -4.99
CA ALA A 22 -19.28 17.83 -4.98
C ALA A 22 -18.52 17.37 -6.24
N ARG A 23 -17.92 18.31 -6.96
CA ARG A 23 -17.07 18.00 -8.12
C ARG A 23 -15.61 18.20 -7.70
N PRO A 24 -14.69 17.35 -8.17
CA PRO A 24 -13.29 17.45 -7.78
C PRO A 24 -12.68 18.79 -8.22
N MET A 25 -11.91 19.41 -7.32
CA MET A 25 -10.97 20.45 -7.71
C MET A 25 -9.81 19.80 -8.48
N LEU A 26 -9.41 20.38 -9.60
CA LEU A 26 -8.40 19.81 -10.50
C LEU A 26 -7.11 20.63 -10.46
N ALA A 27 -5.98 19.94 -10.48
CA ALA A 27 -4.67 20.58 -10.61
C ALA A 27 -4.40 21.04 -12.05
N SER A 28 -3.73 22.16 -12.21
CA SER A 28 -3.11 22.55 -13.49
C SER A 28 -1.79 21.80 -13.65
N ALA A 29 -1.51 21.27 -14.85
CA ALA A 29 -0.18 20.76 -15.16
C ALA A 29 0.80 21.95 -15.25
N GLY A 30 2.01 21.80 -14.71
CA GLY A 30 3.03 22.84 -14.77
C GLY A 30 4.27 22.51 -13.93
N GLU A 31 5.24 23.41 -13.96
CA GLU A 31 6.43 23.32 -13.10
C GLU A 31 6.07 23.51 -11.63
N LEU A 32 6.69 22.71 -10.76
CA LEU A 32 6.47 22.84 -9.32
C LEU A 32 7.03 24.19 -8.82
N PRO A 33 6.25 24.91 -8.01
CA PRO A 33 6.65 26.22 -7.51
C PRO A 33 7.76 26.11 -6.46
N ARG A 34 8.56 27.17 -6.32
CA ARG A 34 9.56 27.32 -5.25
C ARG A 34 9.00 28.21 -4.13
N GLY A 35 9.50 27.99 -2.91
CA GLY A 35 9.21 28.84 -1.75
C GLY A 35 8.15 28.28 -0.79
N ALA A 36 8.06 28.90 0.40
CA ALA A 36 7.35 28.37 1.57
C ALA A 36 5.80 28.42 1.51
N GLY A 37 5.20 29.03 0.48
CA GLY A 37 3.74 29.19 0.35
C GLY A 37 2.97 27.96 -0.15
N TRP A 38 3.65 26.81 -0.22
CA TRP A 38 3.14 25.59 -0.86
C TRP A 38 3.34 24.37 0.04
N ALA A 39 2.37 23.48 -0.04
CA ALA A 39 2.51 22.11 0.40
C ALA A 39 2.70 21.20 -0.82
N PHE A 40 3.45 20.12 -0.65
CA PHE A 40 3.64 19.10 -1.67
C PHE A 40 3.06 17.77 -1.20
N GLU A 41 2.33 17.09 -2.06
CA GLU A 41 1.81 15.74 -1.83
C GLU A 41 2.16 14.85 -3.00
N PHE A 42 2.28 13.55 -2.75
CA PHE A 42 2.42 12.58 -3.84
C PHE A 42 1.12 12.40 -4.61
N VAL A 43 1.23 12.17 -5.91
CA VAL A 43 0.11 11.78 -6.75
C VAL A 43 -0.07 10.27 -6.68
N TRP A 44 -1.21 9.86 -6.13
CA TRP A 44 -1.60 8.46 -5.97
C TRP A 44 -2.51 8.01 -7.11
N SER A 45 -2.10 6.96 -7.82
CA SER A 45 -2.86 6.41 -8.94
C SER A 45 -4.04 5.59 -8.45
N GLY A 46 -5.26 6.03 -8.76
CA GLY A 46 -6.43 5.24 -8.40
C GLY A 46 -7.74 5.87 -8.89
N LEU A 47 -8.83 5.47 -8.25
CA LEU A 47 -10.16 5.99 -8.52
C LEU A 47 -10.44 7.15 -7.56
N ARG A 48 -10.45 8.38 -8.07
CA ARG A 48 -10.79 9.56 -7.25
C ARG A 48 -12.26 9.48 -6.84
N CYS A 49 -12.51 9.58 -5.54
CA CYS A 49 -13.84 9.49 -4.95
C CYS A 49 -14.02 10.51 -3.85
N PHE A 50 -15.25 10.97 -3.67
CA PHE A 50 -15.71 11.58 -2.43
C PHE A 50 -16.29 10.52 -1.51
N ALA A 51 -15.85 10.52 -0.25
CA ALA A 51 -16.44 9.69 0.79
C ALA A 51 -17.33 10.56 1.67
N CYS A 52 -18.63 10.30 1.64
CA CYS A 52 -19.64 11.00 2.43
C CYS A 52 -20.13 10.08 3.54
N ALA A 53 -19.90 10.44 4.79
CA ALA A 53 -20.43 9.72 5.95
C ALA A 53 -21.52 10.54 6.64
N ARG A 54 -22.76 10.04 6.61
CA ARG A 54 -23.92 10.63 7.29
C ARG A 54 -24.81 9.53 7.83
N ASP A 55 -25.39 9.75 9.01
CA ASP A 55 -26.34 8.84 9.66
C ASP A 55 -25.84 7.38 9.71
N GLY A 56 -24.54 7.19 9.97
CA GLY A 56 -23.90 5.88 10.01
C GLY A 56 -23.78 5.14 8.68
N ARG A 57 -23.93 5.84 7.55
CA ARG A 57 -23.77 5.27 6.21
C ARG A 57 -22.65 5.96 5.46
N LEU A 58 -21.73 5.16 4.92
CA LEU A 58 -20.76 5.60 3.93
C LEU A 58 -21.42 5.61 2.55
N ARG A 59 -21.17 6.67 1.79
CA ARG A 59 -21.42 6.74 0.36
C ARG A 59 -20.15 7.18 -0.35
N LEU A 60 -19.66 6.37 -1.28
CA LEU A 60 -18.55 6.68 -2.16
C LEU A 60 -19.06 7.11 -3.53
N VAL A 61 -18.70 8.30 -3.96
CA VAL A 61 -19.08 8.85 -5.27
C VAL A 61 -17.81 9.14 -6.07
N ASP A 62 -17.67 8.57 -7.25
CA ASP A 62 -16.50 8.82 -8.10
C ASP A 62 -16.48 10.25 -8.67
N ALA A 63 -15.35 10.64 -9.26
CA ALA A 63 -15.16 11.95 -9.85
C ALA A 63 -16.19 12.34 -10.93
N ASP A 64 -16.82 11.34 -11.57
CA ASP A 64 -17.83 11.52 -12.61
C ASP A 64 -19.26 11.60 -12.03
N GLY A 65 -19.42 11.31 -10.74
CA GLY A 65 -20.69 11.39 -10.00
C GLY A 65 -21.40 10.04 -9.82
N HIS A 66 -20.77 8.92 -10.15
CA HIS A 66 -21.36 7.60 -9.98
C HIS A 66 -21.20 7.11 -8.54
N ASP A 67 -22.25 6.47 -8.01
CA ASP A 67 -22.17 5.79 -6.72
C ASP A 67 -21.43 4.46 -6.89
N VAL A 68 -20.26 4.36 -6.25
CA VAL A 68 -19.38 3.19 -6.34
C VAL A 68 -19.26 2.45 -5.01
N THR A 69 -20.10 2.80 -4.02
CA THR A 69 -20.04 2.29 -2.65
C THR A 69 -20.03 0.76 -2.59
N ALA A 70 -20.93 0.11 -3.34
CA ALA A 70 -21.07 -1.34 -3.34
C ALA A 70 -19.83 -2.09 -3.90
N GLY A 71 -18.99 -1.42 -4.68
CA GLY A 71 -17.78 -1.99 -5.26
C GLY A 71 -16.64 -2.13 -4.24
N PHE A 72 -16.71 -1.41 -3.12
CA PHE A 72 -15.66 -1.32 -2.10
C PHE A 72 -16.21 -1.56 -0.68
N PRO A 73 -16.81 -2.75 -0.42
CA PRO A 73 -17.44 -3.05 0.88
C PRO A 73 -16.46 -3.05 2.07
N GLU A 74 -15.16 -3.16 1.83
CA GLU A 74 -14.10 -3.10 2.84
C GLU A 74 -13.79 -1.67 3.34
N LEU A 75 -14.29 -0.64 2.64
CA LEU A 75 -14.12 0.74 3.06
C LEU A 75 -15.25 1.14 4.00
N ALA A 76 -14.89 1.68 5.16
CA ALA A 76 -15.82 2.18 6.17
C ALA A 76 -15.33 3.51 6.72
N LEU A 77 -16.24 4.43 7.02
CA LEU A 77 -15.95 5.67 7.74
C LEU A 77 -16.67 5.65 9.09
N PRO A 78 -16.08 6.25 10.13
CA PRO A 78 -16.77 6.46 11.41
C PRO A 78 -18.10 7.20 11.20
N ALA A 79 -19.16 6.58 11.71
CA ALA A 79 -20.55 6.88 11.44
C ALA A 79 -21.04 8.29 11.85
N ALA A 80 -20.30 8.99 12.73
CA ALA A 80 -20.89 9.97 13.64
C ALA A 80 -20.79 11.45 13.23
N HIS A 81 -20.03 11.80 12.19
CA HIS A 81 -19.52 13.18 12.08
C HIS A 81 -19.95 13.99 10.86
N GLY A 82 -20.98 13.61 10.08
CA GLY A 82 -21.41 14.43 8.93
C GLY A 82 -20.22 14.89 8.07
N LEU A 83 -19.49 13.92 7.52
CA LEU A 83 -18.14 14.08 7.00
C LEU A 83 -18.14 13.95 5.47
N VAL A 84 -17.38 14.82 4.79
CA VAL A 84 -17.12 14.69 3.35
C VAL A 84 -15.62 14.79 3.10
N LEU A 85 -15.03 13.72 2.57
CA LEU A 85 -13.61 13.60 2.26
C LEU A 85 -13.37 13.57 0.75
N ASP A 86 -12.27 14.16 0.29
CA ASP A 86 -11.76 14.01 -1.08
C ASP A 86 -10.48 13.17 -1.04
N GLY A 87 -10.43 12.16 -1.90
CA GLY A 87 -9.43 11.12 -1.84
C GLY A 87 -9.44 10.23 -3.06
N VAL A 88 -8.62 9.18 -3.00
CA VAL A 88 -8.46 8.22 -4.09
C VAL A 88 -8.42 6.81 -3.55
N VAL A 89 -9.22 5.93 -4.13
CA VAL A 89 -9.16 4.49 -3.83
C VAL A 89 -7.97 3.91 -4.60
N VAL A 90 -7.05 3.30 -3.86
CA VAL A 90 -5.78 2.75 -4.37
C VAL A 90 -5.76 1.25 -4.11
N ALA A 91 -5.39 0.49 -5.14
CA ALA A 91 -4.93 -0.89 -4.98
C ALA A 91 -3.41 -0.89 -5.15
N GLU A 92 -2.71 -1.53 -4.24
CA GLU A 92 -1.25 -1.63 -4.26
C GLU A 92 -0.80 -2.95 -4.90
N ASP A 93 0.41 -2.93 -5.46
CA ASP A 93 1.16 -4.14 -5.82
C ASP A 93 1.83 -4.76 -4.58
N PRO A 94 2.44 -5.96 -4.68
CA PRO A 94 3.04 -6.64 -3.53
C PRO A 94 4.19 -5.87 -2.85
N VAL A 95 4.75 -4.84 -3.49
CA VAL A 95 5.80 -3.99 -2.92
C VAL A 95 5.27 -2.63 -2.45
N GLY A 96 3.94 -2.48 -2.34
CA GLY A 96 3.27 -1.32 -1.76
C GLY A 96 3.08 -0.15 -2.72
N ARG A 97 3.21 -0.34 -4.04
CA ARG A 97 3.06 0.75 -5.02
C ARG A 97 1.67 0.78 -5.65
N PRO A 98 1.11 1.96 -5.97
CA PRO A 98 -0.16 2.06 -6.67
C PRO A 98 -0.20 1.30 -8.01
N SER A 99 -1.22 0.46 -8.18
CA SER A 99 -1.43 -0.38 -9.35
C SER A 99 -2.84 -0.21 -9.92
N MET A 100 -2.94 0.66 -10.94
CA MET A 100 -4.18 0.85 -11.70
C MET A 100 -4.64 -0.44 -12.40
N ALA A 101 -3.72 -1.35 -12.76
CA ALA A 101 -4.06 -2.63 -13.37
C ALA A 101 -4.85 -3.52 -12.40
N ARG A 102 -4.38 -3.63 -11.15
CA ARG A 102 -5.08 -4.35 -10.09
C ARG A 102 -6.42 -3.68 -9.78
N LEU A 103 -6.46 -2.35 -9.64
CA LEU A 103 -7.69 -1.61 -9.37
C LEU A 103 -8.75 -1.77 -10.48
N ARG A 104 -8.35 -1.84 -11.76
CA ARG A 104 -9.27 -2.01 -12.89
C ARG A 104 -10.10 -3.29 -12.78
N ARG A 105 -9.53 -4.38 -12.25
CA ARG A 105 -10.24 -5.64 -12.00
C ARG A 105 -11.36 -5.45 -10.99
N ARG A 106 -11.09 -4.70 -9.92
CA ARG A 106 -12.07 -4.36 -8.88
C ARG A 106 -13.15 -3.41 -9.39
N ARG A 107 -12.78 -2.35 -10.11
CA ARG A 107 -13.69 -1.28 -10.57
C ARG A 107 -14.81 -1.78 -11.48
N ARG A 108 -14.59 -2.84 -12.27
CA ARG A 108 -15.60 -3.39 -13.19
C ARG A 108 -16.68 -4.22 -12.48
N VAL A 109 -16.50 -4.55 -11.21
CA VAL A 109 -17.40 -5.43 -10.46
C VAL A 109 -18.18 -4.61 -9.43
N ALA A 110 -19.48 -4.45 -9.65
CA ALA A 110 -20.33 -3.62 -8.80
C ALA A 110 -20.49 -4.16 -7.37
N ARG A 111 -20.38 -5.48 -7.18
CA ARG A 111 -20.40 -6.16 -5.88
C ARG A 111 -19.38 -7.31 -5.90
N PRO A 112 -18.14 -7.08 -5.44
CA PRO A 112 -17.08 -8.08 -5.51
C PRO A 112 -17.36 -9.25 -4.56
N SER A 113 -16.90 -10.45 -4.92
CA SER A 113 -16.85 -11.57 -3.99
C SER A 113 -15.76 -11.36 -2.94
N GLN A 114 -15.86 -12.04 -1.80
CA GLN A 114 -14.84 -11.98 -0.74
C GLN A 114 -13.45 -12.38 -1.24
N ALA A 115 -13.38 -13.34 -2.17
CA ALA A 115 -12.14 -13.76 -2.80
C ALA A 115 -11.50 -12.62 -3.63
N LEU A 116 -12.31 -11.87 -4.38
CA LEU A 116 -11.82 -10.74 -5.18
C LEU A 116 -11.38 -9.56 -4.28
N VAL A 117 -12.09 -9.31 -3.17
CA VAL A 117 -11.69 -8.32 -2.16
C VAL A 117 -10.34 -8.70 -1.54
N SER A 118 -10.19 -9.95 -1.11
CA SER A 118 -8.97 -10.42 -0.44
C SER A 118 -7.76 -10.50 -1.39
N GLY A 119 -7.98 -10.86 -2.66
CA GLY A 119 -6.93 -10.92 -3.67
C GLY A 119 -6.48 -9.56 -4.21
N THR A 120 -7.30 -8.52 -4.05
CA THR A 120 -6.97 -7.13 -4.42
C THR A 120 -7.51 -6.18 -3.35
N PRO A 121 -6.85 -6.11 -2.19
CA PRO A 121 -7.21 -5.17 -1.14
C PRO A 121 -7.03 -3.74 -1.65
N VAL A 122 -7.91 -2.85 -1.19
CA VAL A 122 -7.83 -1.42 -1.49
C VAL A 122 -7.81 -0.59 -0.20
N SER A 123 -7.20 0.57 -0.31
CA SER A 123 -7.22 1.61 0.71
C SER A 123 -7.70 2.93 0.13
N TYR A 124 -8.37 3.75 0.92
CA TYR A 124 -8.81 5.08 0.53
C TYR A 124 -7.83 6.14 1.05
N TYR A 125 -7.07 6.71 0.13
CA TYR A 125 -6.05 7.72 0.37
C TYR A 125 -6.69 9.10 0.39
N VAL A 126 -6.83 9.70 1.58
CA VAL A 126 -7.53 10.97 1.81
C VAL A 126 -6.55 12.13 1.83
N PHE A 127 -6.84 13.17 1.06
CA PHE A 127 -5.96 14.34 0.94
C PHE A 127 -6.65 15.68 1.17
N ASP A 128 -7.98 15.72 1.32
CA ASP A 128 -8.72 16.92 1.70
C ASP A 128 -10.00 16.56 2.47
N VAL A 129 -10.46 17.49 3.30
CA VAL A 129 -11.74 17.41 4.05
C VAL A 129 -12.59 18.60 3.67
N LEU A 130 -13.82 18.35 3.23
CA LEU A 130 -14.74 19.35 2.67
C LEU A 130 -15.94 19.65 3.57
N GLU A 131 -16.22 18.76 4.52
CA GLU A 131 -17.26 18.90 5.53
C GLU A 131 -16.86 18.15 6.80
N VAL A 132 -17.06 18.76 7.98
CA VAL A 132 -16.90 18.16 9.32
C VAL A 132 -18.08 18.58 10.18
N ASP A 133 -18.71 17.65 10.88
CA ASP A 133 -19.94 17.81 11.67
C ASP A 133 -21.05 18.54 10.90
N GLY A 134 -21.19 18.23 9.61
CA GLY A 134 -22.16 18.84 8.71
C GLY A 134 -21.82 20.27 8.27
N ARG A 135 -20.65 20.81 8.65
CA ARG A 135 -20.20 22.17 8.31
C ARG A 135 -19.16 22.13 7.19
N SER A 136 -19.38 22.92 6.15
CA SER A 136 -18.43 22.96 5.03
C SER A 136 -17.14 23.69 5.40
N THR A 137 -16.00 23.08 5.05
CA THR A 137 -14.65 23.63 5.21
C THR A 137 -14.10 24.21 3.90
N ALA A 138 -14.85 24.13 2.78
CA ALA A 138 -14.33 24.46 1.44
C ALA A 138 -13.81 25.90 1.29
N ARG A 139 -14.29 26.85 2.10
CA ARG A 139 -13.83 28.25 2.13
C ARG A 139 -12.60 28.48 3.03
N MET A 140 -12.18 27.49 3.81
CA MET A 140 -10.97 27.59 4.63
C MET A 140 -9.71 27.44 3.76
N PRO A 141 -8.59 28.09 4.11
CA PRO A 141 -7.27 27.80 3.59
C PRO A 141 -6.94 26.30 3.61
N TYR A 142 -6.20 25.82 2.61
CA TYR A 142 -5.78 24.42 2.52
C TYR A 142 -5.02 23.97 3.77
N ARG A 143 -4.16 24.83 4.34
CA ARG A 143 -3.44 24.52 5.58
C ARG A 143 -4.40 24.13 6.71
N GLN A 144 -5.46 24.91 6.93
CA GLN A 144 -6.43 24.64 7.98
C GLN A 144 -7.27 23.40 7.70
N ARG A 145 -7.67 23.16 6.44
CA ARG A 145 -8.35 21.91 6.07
C ARG A 145 -7.46 20.69 6.33
N ARG A 146 -6.15 20.83 6.09
CA ARG A 146 -5.19 19.76 6.30
C ARG A 146 -4.93 19.47 7.79
N GLU A 147 -4.87 20.52 8.61
CA GLU A 147 -4.84 20.42 10.08
C GLU A 147 -6.10 19.70 10.57
N LEU A 148 -7.30 20.15 10.16
CA LEU A 148 -8.58 19.51 10.49
C LEU A 148 -8.64 18.03 10.06
N LEU A 149 -8.18 17.69 8.85
CA LEU A 149 -8.16 16.31 8.37
C LEU A 149 -7.33 15.38 9.28
N THR A 150 -6.30 15.93 9.94
CA THR A 150 -5.45 15.17 10.87
C THR A 150 -6.11 15.00 12.24
N GLU A 151 -7.06 15.87 12.60
CA GLU A 151 -7.83 15.82 13.85
C GLU A 151 -9.09 14.96 13.75
N VAL A 152 -9.62 14.74 12.54
CA VAL A 152 -10.78 13.86 12.33
C VAL A 152 -10.39 12.43 12.68
N ASP A 153 -11.14 11.82 13.59
CA ASP A 153 -11.03 10.39 13.87
C ASP A 153 -11.47 9.60 12.63
N LEU A 154 -10.50 8.99 11.95
CA LEU A 154 -10.68 8.12 10.80
C LEU A 154 -10.39 6.65 11.16
N ALA A 155 -10.36 6.31 12.46
CA ALA A 155 -10.08 4.95 12.90
C ALA A 155 -11.14 3.95 12.44
N GLY A 156 -10.72 2.73 12.11
CA GLY A 156 -11.64 1.60 11.86
C GLY A 156 -11.98 1.28 10.40
N GLY A 157 -11.33 1.93 9.42
CA GLY A 157 -11.43 1.56 8.00
C GLY A 157 -10.06 1.47 7.31
N ASN A 158 -10.01 0.88 6.11
CA ASN A 158 -8.83 0.89 5.24
C ASN A 158 -8.61 2.29 4.64
N LEU A 159 -8.29 3.26 5.49
CA LEU A 159 -8.05 4.65 5.15
C LEU A 159 -6.61 5.04 5.45
N VAL A 160 -6.06 5.87 4.58
CA VAL A 160 -4.71 6.41 4.70
C VAL A 160 -4.79 7.91 4.51
N VAL A 161 -4.15 8.68 5.38
CA VAL A 161 -3.96 10.12 5.21
C VAL A 161 -2.48 10.34 4.86
N PRO A 162 -2.11 10.39 3.56
CA PRO A 162 -0.71 10.46 3.15
C PRO A 162 -0.10 11.80 3.56
N PRO A 163 1.19 11.87 3.90
CA PRO A 163 1.82 13.11 4.36
C PRO A 163 1.69 14.25 3.35
N SER A 164 1.59 15.47 3.89
CA SER A 164 1.68 16.73 3.15
C SER A 164 2.92 17.47 3.61
N PHE A 165 3.85 17.70 2.69
CA PHE A 165 5.18 18.23 3.00
C PHE A 165 5.18 19.75 2.85
N THR A 166 5.57 20.45 3.91
CA THR A 166 5.74 21.92 3.92
C THR A 166 7.16 22.28 4.33
N GLY A 167 7.67 23.42 3.86
CA GLY A 167 9.03 23.85 4.18
C GLY A 167 10.15 23.01 3.54
N VAL A 168 9.79 22.10 2.62
CA VAL A 168 10.74 21.24 1.88
C VAL A 168 10.84 21.73 0.43
N ALA A 169 12.02 21.61 -0.18
CA ALA A 169 12.22 21.91 -1.59
C ALA A 169 11.46 20.91 -2.48
N ALA A 170 10.85 21.40 -3.57
CA ALA A 170 10.09 20.57 -4.50
C ALA A 170 10.95 19.43 -5.07
N GLU A 171 12.22 19.70 -5.34
CA GLU A 171 13.20 18.78 -5.89
C GLU A 171 13.42 17.55 -4.98
N GLU A 172 13.39 17.74 -3.65
CA GLU A 172 13.50 16.64 -2.70
C GLU A 172 12.28 15.71 -2.75
N ILE A 173 11.08 16.30 -2.86
CA ILE A 173 9.83 15.54 -2.98
C ILE A 173 9.75 14.79 -4.31
N VAL A 174 10.19 15.42 -5.41
CA VAL A 174 10.31 14.74 -6.71
C VAL A 174 11.32 13.59 -6.64
N SER A 175 12.45 13.78 -5.97
CA SER A 175 13.46 12.72 -5.79
C SER A 175 12.88 11.54 -5.00
N ALA A 176 12.18 11.80 -3.89
CA ALA A 176 11.52 10.77 -3.10
C ALA A 176 10.47 10.03 -3.94
N ALA A 177 9.59 10.75 -4.63
CA ALA A 177 8.56 10.16 -5.47
C ALA A 177 9.13 9.29 -6.61
N ARG A 178 10.28 9.69 -7.20
CA ARG A 178 11.04 8.84 -8.15
C ARG A 178 11.53 7.55 -7.50
N GLN A 179 12.13 7.65 -6.32
CA GLN A 179 12.67 6.50 -5.59
C GLN A 179 11.57 5.48 -5.23
N TYR A 180 10.37 5.96 -4.87
CA TYR A 180 9.22 5.11 -4.56
C TYR A 180 8.40 4.68 -5.79
N GLY A 181 8.74 5.15 -6.99
CA GLY A 181 8.03 4.78 -8.23
C GLY A 181 6.63 5.38 -8.34
N LEU A 182 6.40 6.55 -7.76
CA LEU A 182 5.12 7.27 -7.77
C LEU A 182 4.94 8.08 -9.06
N GLU A 183 3.69 8.34 -9.46
CA GLU A 183 3.39 8.97 -10.76
C GLU A 183 3.73 10.45 -10.85
N GLY A 184 3.76 11.14 -9.71
CA GLY A 184 3.89 12.59 -9.71
C GLY A 184 3.85 13.21 -8.33
N VAL A 185 3.94 14.53 -8.33
CA VAL A 185 3.79 15.40 -7.16
C VAL A 185 2.75 16.46 -7.48
N VAL A 186 1.89 16.77 -6.51
CA VAL A 186 0.99 17.91 -6.57
C VAL A 186 1.40 18.94 -5.52
N ALA A 187 1.66 20.16 -5.95
CA ALA A 187 1.82 21.32 -5.10
C ALA A 187 0.46 21.99 -4.87
N LYS A 188 0.11 22.25 -3.61
CA LYS A 188 -1.12 22.94 -3.20
C LYS A 188 -0.75 24.21 -2.44
N ARG A 189 -1.29 25.36 -2.86
CA ARG A 189 -1.02 26.65 -2.22
C ARG A 189 -1.68 26.68 -0.84
N LEU A 190 -0.91 26.98 0.21
CA LEU A 190 -1.36 26.87 1.61
C LEU A 190 -2.62 27.70 1.89
N GLU A 191 -2.67 28.91 1.35
CA GLU A 191 -3.77 29.86 1.54
C GLU A 191 -4.92 29.69 0.54
N SER A 192 -4.96 28.60 -0.24
CA SER A 192 -6.02 28.39 -1.23
C SER A 192 -7.26 27.71 -0.66
N THR A 193 -8.43 28.21 -1.07
CA THR A 193 -9.72 27.56 -0.81
C THR A 193 -9.98 26.42 -1.79
N TYR A 194 -10.89 25.51 -1.44
CA TYR A 194 -11.29 24.41 -2.32
C TYR A 194 -12.28 24.89 -3.39
N GLN A 195 -11.88 24.79 -4.65
CA GLN A 195 -12.66 25.28 -5.80
C GLN A 195 -13.32 24.12 -6.53
N SER A 196 -14.45 23.66 -6.00
CA SER A 196 -15.23 22.53 -6.53
C SER A 196 -15.45 22.62 -8.05
N GLY A 197 -15.08 21.57 -8.78
CA GLY A 197 -15.22 21.44 -10.22
C GLY A 197 -14.31 22.34 -11.07
N ARG A 198 -13.39 23.11 -10.46
CA ARG A 198 -12.48 24.00 -11.19
C ARG A 198 -11.08 23.40 -11.32
N ARG A 199 -10.47 23.59 -12.48
CA ARG A 199 -9.01 23.50 -12.63
C ARG A 199 -8.37 24.80 -12.19
N SER A 200 -7.40 24.74 -11.28
CA SER A 200 -6.83 25.93 -10.66
C SER A 200 -5.32 25.84 -10.55
N ARG A 201 -4.62 26.95 -10.81
CA ARG A 201 -3.18 27.10 -10.54
C ARG A 201 -2.83 27.11 -9.05
N SER A 202 -3.82 27.12 -8.16
CA SER A 202 -3.58 26.91 -6.73
C SER A 202 -3.17 25.46 -6.44
N TRP A 203 -3.49 24.52 -7.34
CA TRP A 203 -2.99 23.15 -7.34
C TRP A 203 -2.19 22.92 -8.62
N ILE A 204 -0.90 22.64 -8.51
CA ILE A 204 -0.02 22.40 -9.66
C ILE A 204 0.46 20.97 -9.59
N THR A 205 0.22 20.18 -10.64
CA THR A 205 0.73 18.81 -10.70
C THR A 205 1.90 18.74 -11.67
N ALA A 206 2.95 18.05 -11.25
CA ALA A 206 4.06 17.67 -12.10
C ALA A 206 4.12 16.14 -12.14
N GLU A 207 4.08 15.59 -13.36
CA GLU A 207 4.29 14.17 -13.56
C GLU A 207 5.78 13.84 -13.43
N ILE A 208 6.07 12.66 -12.91
CA ILE A 208 7.43 12.15 -12.85
C ILE A 208 7.66 11.25 -14.06
N THR A 209 8.59 11.69 -14.90
CA THR A 209 9.12 10.90 -16.00
C THR A 209 10.60 10.61 -15.77
N GLN A 210 11.05 9.53 -16.40
CA GLN A 210 12.43 9.06 -16.44
C GLN A 210 12.85 9.02 -17.92
N SER A 211 14.10 9.36 -18.19
CA SER A 211 14.67 9.17 -19.52
C SER A 211 15.38 7.82 -19.59
N GLN A 212 15.12 7.09 -20.67
CA GLN A 212 15.77 5.81 -20.96
C GLN A 212 16.30 5.85 -22.39
N ASP A 213 17.56 5.46 -22.57
CA ASP A 213 18.07 5.15 -23.90
C ASP A 213 17.62 3.76 -24.30
N VAL A 214 17.26 3.58 -25.56
CA VAL A 214 16.69 2.35 -26.10
C VAL A 214 17.28 2.08 -27.46
N VAL A 215 17.38 0.80 -27.82
CA VAL A 215 17.77 0.37 -29.16
C VAL A 215 16.49 0.09 -29.95
N VAL A 216 16.41 0.62 -31.17
CA VAL A 216 15.31 0.31 -32.09
C VAL A 216 15.63 -1.03 -32.76
N GLY A 217 14.77 -2.03 -32.53
CA GLY A 217 14.86 -3.34 -33.17
C GLY A 217 13.88 -3.54 -34.33
N GLY A 218 12.93 -2.62 -34.49
CA GLY A 218 11.99 -2.66 -35.60
C GLY A 218 10.94 -1.57 -35.49
N TRP A 219 9.98 -1.62 -36.40
CA TRP A 219 8.82 -0.73 -36.39
C TRP A 219 7.59 -1.43 -36.97
N LEU A 220 6.41 -1.00 -36.51
CA LEU A 220 5.13 -1.40 -37.09
C LEU A 220 4.60 -0.29 -37.98
N PRO A 221 3.97 -0.60 -39.13
CA PRO A 221 3.33 0.40 -39.96
C PRO A 221 2.08 1.00 -39.27
N PRO A 222 1.60 2.19 -39.71
CA PRO A 222 0.31 2.70 -39.27
C PRO A 222 -0.82 1.73 -39.62
N ARG A 223 -1.87 1.68 -38.80
CA ARG A 223 -3.06 0.87 -39.10
C ARG A 223 -3.60 1.18 -40.51
N GLY A 224 -3.86 0.13 -41.28
CA GLY A 224 -4.39 0.24 -42.64
C GLY A 224 -3.36 0.65 -43.71
N ARG A 225 -2.08 0.76 -43.36
CA ARG A 225 -0.98 0.97 -44.30
C ARG A 225 0.07 -0.11 -44.12
N THR A 226 0.82 -0.38 -45.19
CA THR A 226 1.93 -1.34 -45.21
C THR A 226 3.30 -0.65 -45.19
N ASP A 227 3.30 0.69 -45.26
CA ASP A 227 4.47 1.54 -45.40
C ASP A 227 4.49 2.69 -44.36
N GLY A 228 5.71 3.11 -44.02
CA GLY A 228 5.97 4.18 -43.04
C GLY A 228 6.01 3.68 -41.59
N VAL A 229 6.74 4.41 -40.74
CA VAL A 229 6.87 4.07 -39.31
C VAL A 229 5.62 4.50 -38.57
N GLY A 230 4.81 3.58 -38.07
CA GLY A 230 3.65 3.82 -37.21
C GLY A 230 4.00 3.88 -35.73
N SER A 231 4.75 2.87 -35.27
CA SER A 231 5.32 2.76 -33.92
C SER A 231 6.67 2.08 -33.96
N LEU A 232 7.55 2.40 -33.02
CA LEU A 232 8.87 1.79 -32.88
C LEU A 232 8.82 0.64 -31.88
N LEU A 233 9.58 -0.42 -32.16
CA LEU A 233 9.81 -1.55 -31.27
C LEU A 233 11.17 -1.34 -30.59
N LEU A 234 11.15 -1.32 -29.27
CA LEU A 234 12.28 -0.90 -28.46
C LEU A 234 12.85 -2.08 -27.70
N GLY A 235 14.17 -2.09 -27.54
CA GLY A 235 14.86 -3.04 -26.70
C GLY A 235 16.00 -2.43 -25.90
N VAL A 236 16.47 -3.21 -24.94
CA VAL A 236 17.67 -2.92 -24.17
C VAL A 236 18.58 -4.14 -24.21
N PRO A 237 19.87 -4.00 -24.58
CA PRO A 237 20.81 -5.11 -24.56
C PRO A 237 20.99 -5.69 -23.14
N SER A 238 20.95 -7.02 -23.03
CA SER A 238 21.28 -7.79 -21.82
C SER A 238 21.94 -9.09 -22.26
N ASP A 239 23.05 -9.48 -21.64
CA ASP A 239 23.68 -10.80 -21.86
C ASP A 239 23.92 -11.17 -23.33
N GLY A 240 24.25 -10.17 -24.15
CA GLY A 240 24.51 -10.35 -25.58
C GLY A 240 23.28 -10.42 -26.48
N VAL A 241 22.07 -10.38 -25.91
CA VAL A 241 20.79 -10.36 -26.64
C VAL A 241 20.06 -9.02 -26.47
N LEU A 242 19.11 -8.72 -27.37
CA LEU A 242 18.26 -7.54 -27.25
C LEU A 242 16.94 -7.91 -26.60
N ARG A 243 16.72 -7.51 -25.35
CA ARG A 243 15.46 -7.76 -24.66
C ARG A 243 14.41 -6.74 -25.08
N TYR A 244 13.22 -7.19 -25.45
CA TYR A 244 12.10 -6.30 -25.77
C TYR A 244 11.63 -5.53 -24.54
N VAL A 245 11.45 -4.21 -24.68
CA VAL A 245 11.01 -3.31 -23.60
C VAL A 245 9.74 -2.53 -23.94
N GLY A 246 9.06 -2.91 -25.02
CA GLY A 246 7.78 -2.34 -25.44
C GLY A 246 7.86 -1.55 -26.75
N ARG A 247 6.72 -0.94 -27.10
CA ARG A 247 6.57 -0.12 -28.30
C ARG A 247 6.26 1.33 -27.97
N VAL A 248 6.63 2.26 -28.86
CA VAL A 248 6.34 3.68 -28.73
C VAL A 248 5.75 4.26 -30.02
N SER A 249 4.62 4.95 -29.88
CA SER A 249 3.96 5.69 -30.98
C SER A 249 3.90 7.19 -30.70
N THR A 250 3.77 7.57 -29.42
CA THR A 250 3.72 8.96 -28.98
C THR A 250 5.10 9.61 -29.09
N GLY A 251 5.16 10.84 -29.58
CA GLY A 251 6.43 11.54 -29.84
C GLY A 251 7.10 11.17 -31.18
N VAL A 252 6.60 10.15 -31.89
CA VAL A 252 7.09 9.77 -33.23
C VAL A 252 6.43 10.66 -34.29
N THR A 253 6.92 11.90 -34.39
CA THR A 253 6.46 12.94 -35.33
C THR A 253 6.78 12.58 -36.79
N ALA A 254 6.20 13.29 -37.76
CA ALA A 254 6.52 13.08 -39.17
C ALA A 254 8.01 13.27 -39.49
N ALA A 255 8.68 14.21 -38.80
CA ALA A 255 10.12 14.41 -38.92
C ALA A 255 10.90 13.20 -38.36
N ALA A 256 10.54 12.74 -37.17
CA ALA A 256 11.16 11.56 -36.56
C ALA A 256 10.98 10.30 -37.44
N ARG A 257 9.80 10.10 -38.05
CA ARG A 257 9.55 8.97 -38.97
C ARG A 257 10.52 8.97 -40.14
N ARG A 258 10.77 10.14 -40.74
CA ARG A 258 11.72 10.29 -41.85
C ARG A 258 13.15 10.00 -41.39
N GLU A 259 13.55 10.60 -40.27
CA GLU A 259 14.87 10.39 -39.67
C GLU A 259 15.14 8.91 -39.39
N ILE A 260 14.15 8.18 -38.84
CA ILE A 260 14.26 6.75 -38.55
C ILE A 260 14.37 5.93 -39.83
N LEU A 261 13.56 6.22 -40.84
CA LEU A 261 13.61 5.51 -42.12
C LEU A 261 14.98 5.72 -42.80
N ASP A 262 15.47 6.95 -42.83
CA ASP A 262 16.78 7.29 -43.40
C ASP A 262 17.91 6.59 -42.64
N ALA A 263 17.85 6.56 -41.30
CA ALA A 263 18.83 5.86 -40.47
C ALA A 263 18.73 4.33 -40.57
N SER A 264 17.59 3.79 -41.01
CA SER A 264 17.36 2.34 -41.13
C SER A 264 17.84 1.76 -42.46
N VAL A 265 18.25 2.59 -43.42
CA VAL A 265 18.71 2.13 -44.74
C VAL A 265 19.86 1.13 -44.61
N GLY A 266 19.69 -0.06 -45.16
CA GLY A 266 20.69 -1.13 -45.13
C GLY A 266 20.77 -1.88 -43.79
N LEU A 267 19.83 -1.63 -42.87
CA LEU A 267 19.72 -2.34 -41.60
C LEU A 267 18.60 -3.38 -41.59
N ASP A 268 17.92 -3.63 -42.71
CA ASP A 268 16.79 -4.55 -42.79
C ASP A 268 17.15 -5.96 -42.31
N ARG A 269 16.21 -6.60 -41.60
CA ARG A 269 16.33 -7.99 -41.14
C ARG A 269 15.10 -8.80 -41.52
N LEU A 270 15.33 -10.09 -41.78
CA LEU A 270 14.25 -11.06 -41.99
C LEU A 270 13.68 -11.61 -40.68
N VAL A 271 14.50 -11.61 -39.61
CA VAL A 271 14.15 -12.18 -38.31
C VAL A 271 14.28 -11.12 -37.22
N SER A 272 13.37 -11.17 -36.26
CA SER A 272 13.39 -10.34 -35.05
C SER A 272 14.79 -10.29 -34.44
N PRO A 273 15.28 -9.10 -34.06
CA PRO A 273 16.49 -8.98 -33.26
C PRO A 273 16.23 -9.19 -31.76
N PHE A 274 14.96 -9.27 -31.34
CA PHE A 274 14.59 -9.42 -29.95
C PHE A 274 14.68 -10.88 -29.50
N ASP A 275 15.04 -11.07 -28.24
CA ASP A 275 14.98 -12.37 -27.56
C ASP A 275 13.62 -12.58 -26.87
N GLY A 276 13.16 -13.84 -26.89
CA GLY A 276 11.87 -14.26 -26.33
C GLY A 276 10.67 -14.06 -27.26
N GLU A 277 9.51 -14.55 -26.79
CA GLU A 277 8.22 -14.37 -27.48
C GLU A 277 7.81 -12.90 -27.49
N LEU A 278 7.35 -12.44 -28.65
CA LEU A 278 6.76 -11.12 -28.83
C LEU A 278 5.23 -11.25 -28.95
N PRO A 279 4.47 -10.18 -28.68
CA PRO A 279 3.04 -10.20 -28.96
C PRO A 279 2.76 -10.52 -30.44
N ASP A 280 1.75 -11.35 -30.71
CA ASP A 280 1.40 -11.82 -32.06
C ASP A 280 1.19 -10.67 -33.06
N ASP A 281 0.61 -9.55 -32.60
CA ASP A 281 0.38 -8.34 -33.41
C ASP A 281 1.68 -7.63 -33.81
N VAL A 282 2.73 -7.82 -33.02
CA VAL A 282 4.08 -7.32 -33.32
C VAL A 282 4.77 -8.26 -34.31
N GLU A 283 4.81 -9.55 -34.00
CA GLU A 283 5.57 -10.54 -34.77
C GLU A 283 5.08 -10.64 -36.23
N SER A 284 3.76 -10.61 -36.43
CA SER A 284 3.13 -10.74 -37.75
C SER A 284 3.28 -9.52 -38.67
N ALA A 285 3.51 -8.32 -38.12
CA ALA A 285 3.41 -7.06 -38.87
C ALA A 285 4.68 -6.19 -38.82
N ALA A 286 5.67 -6.55 -38.02
CA ALA A 286 6.87 -5.75 -37.83
C ALA A 286 7.78 -5.75 -39.07
N ARG A 287 8.45 -4.62 -39.26
CA ARG A 287 9.65 -4.48 -40.10
C ARG A 287 10.85 -4.46 -39.18
N TRP A 288 11.69 -5.49 -39.27
CA TRP A 288 12.84 -5.66 -38.40
C TRP A 288 14.04 -4.88 -38.90
N VAL A 289 14.77 -4.26 -37.96
CA VAL A 289 16.03 -3.58 -38.24
C VAL A 289 17.15 -4.13 -37.36
N ALA A 290 18.37 -4.09 -37.85
CA ALA A 290 19.54 -4.42 -37.06
C ALA A 290 19.63 -3.48 -35.85
N PRO A 291 19.95 -4.01 -34.66
CA PRO A 291 19.88 -3.27 -33.39
C PRO A 291 21.06 -2.30 -33.23
N ARG A 292 21.14 -1.32 -34.13
CA ARG A 292 22.22 -0.33 -34.25
C ARG A 292 21.77 1.09 -33.94
N LEU A 293 20.47 1.35 -34.05
CA LEU A 293 19.91 2.68 -33.82
C LEU A 293 19.57 2.85 -32.35
N VAL A 294 20.29 3.77 -31.69
CA VAL A 294 19.98 4.18 -30.32
C VAL A 294 19.10 5.42 -30.38
N GLY A 295 18.03 5.44 -29.59
CA GLY A 295 17.24 6.63 -29.34
C GLY A 295 16.91 6.79 -27.87
N ARG A 296 16.18 7.86 -27.57
CA ARG A 296 15.77 8.19 -26.21
C ARG A 296 14.25 8.23 -26.12
N VAL A 297 13.75 7.70 -25.02
CA VAL A 297 12.35 7.83 -24.61
C VAL A 297 12.26 8.45 -23.24
N GLU A 298 11.23 9.25 -23.02
CA GLU A 298 10.74 9.52 -21.68
C GLU A 298 9.62 8.56 -21.35
N HIS A 299 9.62 8.00 -20.15
CA HIS A 299 8.59 7.08 -19.70
C HIS A 299 8.28 7.35 -18.23
N ARG A 300 7.14 6.87 -17.73
CA ARG A 300 6.79 7.09 -16.32
C ARG A 300 7.53 6.15 -15.38
N ARG A 301 7.63 4.88 -15.78
CA ARG A 301 8.22 3.80 -14.98
C ARG A 301 8.58 2.58 -15.83
N TRP A 302 9.31 1.66 -15.24
CA TRP A 302 9.39 0.26 -15.68
C TRP A 302 8.25 -0.56 -15.06
N THR A 303 7.66 -1.48 -15.81
CA THR A 303 6.70 -2.47 -15.28
C THR A 303 7.45 -3.61 -14.59
N ALA A 304 6.74 -4.40 -13.78
CA ALA A 304 7.30 -5.62 -13.17
C ALA A 304 7.81 -6.62 -14.23
N THR A 305 7.17 -6.65 -15.40
CA THR A 305 7.58 -7.45 -16.57
C THR A 305 8.72 -6.84 -17.38
N GLY A 306 9.31 -5.72 -16.92
CA GLY A 306 10.45 -5.09 -17.58
C GLY A 306 10.11 -4.31 -18.85
N LEU A 307 8.85 -3.87 -19.04
CA LEU A 307 8.42 -3.01 -20.14
C LEU A 307 8.38 -1.54 -19.72
N LEU A 308 8.46 -0.63 -20.68
CA LEU A 308 8.34 0.80 -20.45
C LEU A 308 6.86 1.24 -20.33
N GLY A 309 6.52 1.90 -19.23
CA GLY A 309 5.18 2.42 -18.98
C GLY A 309 4.96 3.79 -19.64
N ARG A 310 4.09 3.84 -20.65
CA ARG A 310 3.72 5.06 -21.41
C ARG A 310 4.95 5.82 -21.98
N PRO A 311 5.80 5.17 -22.78
CA PRO A 311 6.95 5.83 -23.37
C PRO A 311 6.51 6.91 -24.38
N VAL A 312 7.32 7.97 -24.47
CA VAL A 312 7.24 9.07 -25.44
C VAL A 312 8.61 9.20 -26.08
N TRP A 313 8.65 9.09 -27.41
CA TRP A 313 9.88 9.21 -28.18
C TRP A 313 10.42 10.63 -28.15
N GLN A 314 11.72 10.77 -27.87
CA GLN A 314 12.42 12.05 -27.80
C GLN A 314 13.35 12.28 -29.00
N GLY A 315 13.78 11.22 -29.69
CA GLY A 315 14.67 11.34 -30.85
C GLY A 315 15.76 10.26 -30.88
N LEU A 316 16.48 10.17 -32.01
CA LEU A 316 17.68 9.36 -32.12
C LEU A 316 18.85 9.99 -31.36
N ARG A 317 19.76 9.14 -30.88
CA ARG A 317 21.01 9.54 -30.23
C ARG A 317 22.19 9.20 -31.14
N ALA A 318 22.42 10.06 -32.13
CA ALA A 318 23.53 9.91 -33.05
C ALA A 318 24.87 9.72 -32.31
N GLY A 319 25.71 8.80 -32.78
CA GLY A 319 27.02 8.51 -32.19
C GLY A 319 26.99 7.69 -30.89
N THR A 320 25.82 7.29 -30.39
CA THR A 320 25.72 6.41 -29.21
C THR A 320 25.76 4.95 -29.65
N HIS A 321 26.64 4.15 -29.03
CA HIS A 321 26.77 2.74 -29.37
C HIS A 321 25.71 1.90 -28.63
N PRO A 322 25.03 0.93 -29.27
CA PRO A 322 23.99 0.11 -28.63
C PRO A 322 24.43 -0.55 -27.32
N ALA A 323 25.68 -1.01 -27.25
CA ALA A 323 26.21 -1.68 -26.05
C ALA A 323 26.32 -0.77 -24.80
N THR A 324 26.22 0.55 -24.94
CA THR A 324 26.19 1.48 -23.79
C THR A 324 24.77 1.68 -23.24
N VAL A 325 23.77 1.09 -23.89
CA VAL A 325 22.38 1.17 -23.46
C VAL A 325 22.15 0.11 -22.38
N HIS A 326 21.80 0.56 -21.19
CA HIS A 326 21.52 -0.32 -20.05
C HIS A 326 20.17 0.05 -19.43
N ALA A 327 19.45 -0.97 -18.97
CA ALA A 327 18.32 -0.75 -18.08
C ALA A 327 18.86 -0.44 -16.68
N PRO A 328 18.16 0.39 -15.89
CA PRO A 328 18.51 0.56 -14.49
C PRO A 328 18.44 -0.79 -13.76
N VAL A 329 19.38 -1.02 -12.84
CA VAL A 329 19.28 -2.14 -11.89
C VAL A 329 18.06 -1.87 -11.01
N LEU A 330 16.98 -2.62 -11.24
CA LEU A 330 15.78 -2.54 -10.41
C LEU A 330 16.10 -3.24 -9.08
N ALA A 331 16.30 -2.47 -8.00
CA ALA A 331 16.56 -3.04 -6.68
C ALA A 331 15.31 -3.75 -6.11
N ALA A 332 15.49 -5.03 -5.76
CA ALA A 332 14.61 -5.97 -5.04
C ALA A 332 13.67 -6.87 -5.90
N PRO A 333 13.43 -8.12 -5.43
CA PRO A 333 13.37 -9.33 -6.26
C PRO A 333 12.05 -9.49 -7.02
N VAL A 334 12.16 -10.20 -8.13
CA VAL A 334 11.06 -10.77 -8.90
C VAL A 334 10.27 -11.72 -7.99
N VAL A 335 9.13 -11.27 -7.49
CA VAL A 335 7.99 -12.18 -7.30
C VAL A 335 7.25 -12.14 -8.64
N ALA A 336 7.44 -13.21 -9.40
CA ALA A 336 6.77 -13.43 -10.68
C ALA A 336 5.30 -13.76 -10.43
N THR A 337 4.47 -12.75 -10.22
CA THR A 337 3.01 -12.86 -10.35
C THR A 337 2.46 -11.50 -10.77
N ASP A 338 2.33 -11.29 -12.08
CA ASP A 338 1.02 -11.09 -12.70
C ASP A 338 1.11 -10.43 -14.10
N LEU A 339 0.48 -11.14 -15.04
CA LEU A 339 -0.19 -10.67 -16.25
C LEU A 339 0.64 -10.56 -17.53
N ALA A 340 0.57 -11.66 -18.28
CA ALA A 340 0.57 -11.67 -19.74
C ALA A 340 -0.32 -10.55 -20.30
N LEU A 341 0.22 -9.91 -21.34
CA LEU A 341 -0.55 -9.12 -22.28
C LEU A 341 -1.60 -10.02 -22.93
N ASP A 342 -2.87 -9.69 -22.76
CA ASP A 342 -3.86 -9.68 -23.85
C ASP A 342 -5.13 -8.93 -23.42
N ASP A 343 -5.96 -8.60 -24.41
CA ASP A 343 -7.19 -7.81 -24.41
C ASP A 343 -7.05 -6.33 -24.78
N LEU A 344 -6.47 -6.12 -25.97
CA LEU A 344 -7.13 -5.27 -26.97
C LEU A 344 -8.23 -6.09 -27.66
N GLU A 345 -9.42 -6.19 -27.05
CA GLU A 345 -10.64 -6.50 -27.79
C GLU A 345 -11.64 -5.34 -27.69
N THR A 346 -11.98 -4.87 -28.89
CA THR A 346 -13.20 -4.16 -29.29
C THR A 346 -14.32 -4.10 -28.25
N VAL A 347 -14.51 -2.91 -27.67
CA VAL A 347 -15.78 -2.56 -27.03
C VAL A 347 -16.76 -2.16 -28.13
N GLU A 348 -17.71 -3.04 -28.45
CA GLU A 348 -18.99 -2.59 -28.98
C GLU A 348 -19.63 -1.63 -27.97
N ARG A 349 -19.89 -0.41 -28.41
CA ARG A 349 -20.61 0.60 -27.64
C ARG A 349 -22.09 0.18 -27.55
N PRO A 350 -22.72 0.10 -26.36
CA PRO A 350 -24.16 0.19 -26.31
C PRO A 350 -24.56 1.60 -26.74
N ALA A 351 -25.40 1.68 -27.77
CA ALA A 351 -26.00 2.93 -28.21
C ALA A 351 -26.84 3.54 -27.08
N ALA A 352 -26.78 4.87 -27.00
CA ALA A 352 -27.53 5.68 -26.05
C ALA A 352 -29.04 5.54 -26.22
N PHE A 353 -29.75 5.77 -25.11
CA PHE A 353 -31.09 6.36 -24.99
C PHE A 353 -31.92 6.46 -26.29
N ALA A 354 -32.92 5.59 -26.40
CA ALA A 354 -34.14 5.90 -27.13
C ALA A 354 -35.34 5.50 -26.25
N THR A 355 -36.23 6.47 -26.09
CA THR A 355 -37.48 6.46 -25.34
C THR A 355 -38.54 5.53 -25.94
N GLY A 356 -39.34 4.89 -25.07
CA GLY A 356 -40.77 4.71 -25.30
C GLY A 356 -41.30 3.30 -25.56
N HIS A 357 -42.27 2.93 -24.72
CA HIS A 357 -43.38 1.97 -24.93
C HIS A 357 -43.11 0.46 -24.81
N SER A 358 -43.69 -0.12 -23.74
CA SER A 358 -44.21 -1.50 -23.66
C SER A 358 -45.42 -1.68 -24.62
N PRO A 359 -46.01 -2.89 -24.84
CA PRO A 359 -45.84 -4.15 -24.11
C PRO A 359 -45.80 -5.46 -24.95
N GLY A 360 -45.51 -6.58 -24.29
CA GLY A 360 -46.26 -7.82 -24.53
C GLY A 360 -45.49 -9.13 -24.76
N VAL A 361 -45.87 -10.11 -23.95
CA VAL A 361 -46.17 -11.53 -24.29
C VAL A 361 -45.09 -12.61 -24.01
N ASP A 362 -45.45 -13.43 -23.02
CA ASP A 362 -45.30 -14.87 -22.78
C ASP A 362 -43.96 -15.60 -22.59
N ALA A 363 -43.82 -16.05 -21.34
CA ALA A 363 -43.44 -17.38 -20.84
C ALA A 363 -43.02 -18.46 -21.86
N VAL A 364 -41.94 -19.20 -21.56
CA VAL A 364 -41.97 -20.67 -21.35
C VAL A 364 -40.80 -21.10 -20.44
N VAL A 365 -41.16 -21.93 -19.47
CA VAL A 365 -40.34 -22.68 -18.52
C VAL A 365 -39.62 -23.84 -19.21
N SER A 366 -38.38 -24.13 -18.84
CA SER A 366 -37.85 -25.50 -18.94
C SER A 366 -36.85 -25.78 -17.81
N ARG A 367 -37.11 -26.91 -17.15
CA ARG A 367 -36.52 -27.41 -15.91
C ARG A 367 -35.61 -28.61 -16.25
N GLU A 368 -34.66 -28.85 -15.34
CA GLU A 368 -34.03 -30.14 -14.99
C GLU A 368 -33.05 -30.80 -15.97
N SER A 369 -31.83 -31.07 -15.51
CA SER A 369 -31.46 -32.45 -15.10
C SER A 369 -30.10 -32.48 -14.36
N ALA A 370 -30.04 -33.31 -13.33
CA ALA A 370 -28.92 -33.53 -12.44
C ALA A 370 -28.34 -34.94 -12.61
N GLY A 371 -27.03 -35.06 -12.36
CA GLY A 371 -26.32 -36.29 -11.94
C GLY A 371 -25.17 -36.74 -12.86
N PRO A 372 -24.20 -37.56 -12.39
CA PRO A 372 -24.03 -38.09 -11.03
C PRO A 372 -22.65 -37.79 -10.39
N ALA A 373 -22.61 -37.95 -9.06
CA ALA A 373 -21.42 -37.91 -8.21
C ALA A 373 -20.56 -39.18 -8.39
N VAL A 374 -19.23 -39.01 -8.33
CA VAL A 374 -18.25 -40.09 -8.20
C VAL A 374 -17.44 -39.84 -6.92
N LEU A 375 -17.46 -40.84 -6.04
CA LEU A 375 -16.68 -40.95 -4.80
C LEU A 375 -15.47 -41.87 -5.06
N VAL A 376 -14.24 -41.40 -4.84
CA VAL A 376 -13.04 -42.22 -4.52
C VAL A 376 -12.05 -41.33 -3.71
N PRO A 377 -11.06 -41.88 -2.96
CA PRO A 377 -10.97 -41.83 -1.51
C PRO A 377 -9.82 -40.95 -0.96
N ALA A 378 -9.77 -40.84 0.37
CA ALA A 378 -8.84 -40.03 1.16
C ALA A 378 -7.35 -40.38 0.98
N GLY A 379 -6.55 -39.34 0.75
CA GLY A 379 -5.09 -39.31 0.79
C GLY A 379 -4.66 -37.84 0.75
N ALA A 380 -4.84 -37.15 1.88
CA ALA A 380 -4.67 -35.71 1.99
C ALA A 380 -3.20 -35.33 2.25
N ASP A 381 -2.44 -35.10 1.19
CA ASP A 381 -1.42 -34.04 1.20
C ASP A 381 -2.12 -32.76 0.76
N VAL A 382 -2.61 -31.99 1.73
CA VAL A 382 -3.12 -30.64 1.47
C VAL A 382 -1.91 -29.73 1.27
N LEU A 383 -1.44 -29.65 0.02
CA LEU A 383 -0.72 -28.47 -0.45
C LEU A 383 -1.69 -27.29 -0.33
N LEU A 384 -1.53 -26.50 0.73
CA LEU A 384 -2.21 -25.21 0.83
C LEU A 384 -1.83 -24.39 -0.42
N PRO A 385 -2.79 -23.74 -1.12
CA PRO A 385 -2.49 -22.93 -2.29
C PRO A 385 -1.43 -21.87 -1.95
N ASP A 386 -0.48 -21.60 -2.84
CA ASP A 386 0.59 -20.60 -2.63
C ASP A 386 0.06 -19.24 -2.14
N ALA A 387 -1.18 -18.87 -2.47
CA ALA A 387 -1.86 -17.67 -2.00
C ALA A 387 -2.10 -17.63 -0.48
N GLU A 388 -2.28 -18.77 0.20
CA GLU A 388 -2.41 -18.87 1.67
C GLU A 388 -1.06 -18.79 2.38
N ILE A 389 -0.02 -19.38 1.81
CA ILE A 389 1.37 -19.21 2.27
C ILE A 389 1.80 -17.74 2.06
N GLU A 390 1.47 -17.17 0.90
CA GLU A 390 1.71 -15.77 0.56
C GLU A 390 0.90 -14.82 1.45
N ALA A 391 -0.36 -15.14 1.78
CA ALA A 391 -1.16 -14.38 2.76
C ALA A 391 -0.61 -14.51 4.19
N ALA A 392 -0.13 -15.70 4.58
CA ALA A 392 0.49 -15.95 5.88
C ALA A 392 1.85 -15.24 6.04
N LEU A 393 2.57 -15.03 4.94
CA LEU A 393 3.79 -14.21 4.88
C LEU A 393 3.47 -12.71 4.81
N ARG A 394 2.45 -12.30 4.03
CA ARG A 394 1.95 -10.91 3.92
C ARG A 394 1.35 -10.36 5.22
N SER A 395 0.91 -11.24 6.13
CA SER A 395 0.22 -10.89 7.38
C SER A 395 1.15 -10.48 8.54
N ARG A 396 2.46 -10.74 8.45
CA ARG A 396 3.35 -10.65 9.64
C ARG A 396 4.07 -9.31 9.83
N PHE A 397 3.95 -8.40 8.88
CA PHE A 397 4.45 -7.03 9.00
C PHE A 397 3.39 -6.04 8.55
N SER A 398 3.12 -5.04 9.38
CA SER A 398 2.42 -3.86 8.87
C SER A 398 3.35 -3.12 7.91
N ALA A 399 2.93 -2.94 6.65
CA ALA A 399 3.64 -2.12 5.68
C ALA A 399 3.94 -0.70 6.22
N HIS A 400 3.07 -0.20 7.11
CA HIS A 400 3.24 1.05 7.84
C HIS A 400 4.45 1.04 8.78
N PHE A 401 4.70 -0.05 9.53
CA PHE A 401 5.86 -0.15 10.42
C PHE A 401 7.17 -0.04 9.64
N VAL A 402 7.29 -0.78 8.53
CA VAL A 402 8.49 -0.76 7.68
C VAL A 402 8.76 0.64 7.14
N HIS A 403 7.72 1.31 6.63
CA HIS A 403 7.85 2.67 6.13
C HIS A 403 8.27 3.66 7.23
N ASN A 404 7.65 3.55 8.41
CA ASN A 404 7.91 4.43 9.54
C ASN A 404 9.31 4.26 10.11
N ALA A 405 9.76 3.01 10.29
CA ALA A 405 11.10 2.71 10.77
C ALA A 405 12.16 3.25 9.80
N LEU A 406 12.02 3.01 8.50
CA LEU A 406 12.97 3.50 7.50
C LEU A 406 12.95 5.03 7.38
N THR A 407 11.79 5.68 7.53
CA THR A 407 11.68 7.14 7.54
C THR A 407 12.38 7.75 8.75
N ALA A 408 12.17 7.16 9.94
CA ALA A 408 12.87 7.57 11.15
C ALA A 408 14.39 7.41 10.99
N ILE A 409 14.85 6.25 10.52
CA ILE A 409 16.27 5.98 10.21
C ILE A 409 16.84 7.02 9.25
N ALA A 410 16.13 7.30 8.15
CA ALA A 410 16.56 8.26 7.14
C ALA A 410 16.74 9.68 7.72
N SER A 411 15.91 10.08 8.70
CA SER A 411 16.06 11.36 9.39
C SER A 411 17.37 11.48 10.19
N TYR A 412 17.88 10.38 10.73
CA TYR A 412 19.15 10.36 11.47
C TYR A 412 20.38 10.34 10.55
N VAL A 413 20.27 9.93 9.28
CA VAL A 413 21.43 9.77 8.36
C VAL A 413 22.28 11.04 8.25
N ARG A 414 21.66 12.23 8.27
CA ARG A 414 22.38 13.51 8.18
C ARG A 414 22.79 14.10 9.55
N VAL A 415 22.04 13.78 10.61
CA VAL A 415 22.15 14.45 11.92
C VAL A 415 22.97 13.61 12.92
N ASP A 416 22.80 12.28 12.89
CA ASP A 416 23.54 11.31 13.70
C ASP A 416 23.72 10.00 12.91
N PRO A 417 24.76 9.93 12.05
CA PRO A 417 25.01 8.76 11.20
C PRO A 417 25.29 7.47 11.99
N SER A 418 25.81 7.59 13.21
CA SER A 418 26.07 6.43 14.07
C SER A 418 24.76 5.81 14.54
N ARG A 419 23.85 6.62 15.08
CA ARG A 419 22.51 6.17 15.47
C ARG A 419 21.70 5.63 14.29
N ALA A 420 21.85 6.21 13.10
CA ALA A 420 21.21 5.69 11.89
C ALA A 420 21.70 4.27 11.54
N ARG A 421 23.00 3.99 11.68
CA ARG A 421 23.56 2.64 11.47
C ARG A 421 23.07 1.65 12.51
N ASP A 422 22.99 2.05 13.76
CA ASP A 422 22.48 1.19 14.84
C ASP A 422 21.02 0.82 14.58
N LEU A 423 20.18 1.81 14.25
CA LEU A 423 18.78 1.57 13.90
C LEU A 423 18.62 0.72 12.63
N LEU A 424 19.50 0.85 11.63
CA LEU A 424 19.52 -0.04 10.46
C LEU A 424 19.84 -1.49 10.83
N ASN A 425 20.79 -1.71 11.74
CA ASN A 425 21.13 -3.05 12.23
C ASN A 425 19.96 -3.63 13.05
N GLU A 426 19.35 -2.82 13.91
CA GLU A 426 18.15 -3.22 14.67
C GLU A 426 16.99 -3.60 13.74
N PHE A 427 16.77 -2.82 12.68
CA PHE A 427 15.78 -3.12 11.66
C PHE A 427 16.08 -4.43 10.94
N ALA A 428 17.32 -4.64 10.49
CA ALA A 428 17.72 -5.88 9.81
C ALA A 428 17.55 -7.12 10.70
N ASP A 429 17.96 -7.04 11.97
CA ASP A 429 17.82 -8.15 12.92
C ASP A 429 16.37 -8.42 13.29
N PHE A 430 15.55 -7.37 13.49
CA PHE A 430 14.11 -7.52 13.67
C PHE A 430 13.46 -8.22 12.47
N THR A 431 13.81 -7.81 11.24
CA THR A 431 13.31 -8.45 10.03
C THR A 431 13.69 -9.92 9.95
N ARG A 432 14.95 -10.27 10.26
CA ARG A 432 15.42 -11.68 10.28
C ARG A 432 14.62 -12.53 11.27
N TYR A 433 14.34 -12.01 12.47
CA TYR A 433 13.55 -12.73 13.47
C TYR A 433 12.10 -12.94 13.01
N SER A 434 11.49 -11.89 12.47
CA SER A 434 10.09 -11.88 12.01
C SER A 434 9.80 -12.80 10.81
N PHE A 435 10.83 -13.19 10.05
CA PHE A 435 10.74 -14.20 8.99
C PHE A 435 11.03 -15.64 9.44
N ARG A 436 11.23 -15.91 10.74
CA ARG A 436 11.40 -17.29 11.25
C ARG A 436 10.12 -18.11 11.08
N SER A 437 10.28 -19.41 10.76
CA SER A 437 9.18 -20.36 10.71
C SER A 437 8.51 -20.52 12.08
N SER A 438 7.19 -20.74 12.09
CA SER A 438 6.40 -21.05 13.28
C SER A 438 6.74 -22.39 13.93
N ASP A 439 7.49 -23.26 13.24
CA ASP A 439 7.78 -24.63 13.69
C ASP A 439 9.00 -24.72 14.62
N THR A 440 9.66 -23.58 14.90
CA THR A 440 10.83 -23.53 15.77
C THR A 440 10.46 -22.96 17.12
N SER A 441 10.85 -23.61 18.22
CA SER A 441 10.74 -23.05 19.57
C SER A 441 11.69 -21.84 19.74
N THR A 442 11.30 -20.91 20.61
CA THR A 442 12.08 -19.74 21.00
C THR A 442 12.10 -19.65 22.53
N THR A 443 12.91 -18.75 23.09
CA THR A 443 12.92 -18.49 24.53
C THR A 443 12.24 -17.16 24.88
N VAL A 444 11.83 -17.01 26.14
CA VAL A 444 11.38 -15.72 26.70
C VAL A 444 12.43 -14.62 26.42
N ASP A 445 13.71 -14.93 26.61
CA ASP A 445 14.82 -14.00 26.35
C ASP A 445 14.89 -13.54 24.88
N GLU A 446 14.69 -14.45 23.92
CA GLU A 446 14.68 -14.12 22.49
C GLU A 446 13.45 -13.30 22.09
N GLU A 447 12.26 -13.64 22.59
CA GLU A 447 11.04 -12.87 22.36
C GLU A 447 11.14 -11.44 22.94
N LEU A 448 11.67 -11.29 24.16
CA LEU A 448 11.87 -9.98 24.78
C LEU A 448 12.96 -9.18 24.08
N ARG A 449 14.04 -9.83 23.61
CA ARG A 449 15.04 -9.17 22.77
C ARG A 449 14.41 -8.62 21.51
N ASN A 450 13.63 -9.42 20.79
CA ASN A 450 12.96 -8.94 19.58
C ASN A 450 11.97 -7.78 19.87
N ALA A 451 11.21 -7.86 20.96
CA ALA A 451 10.33 -6.78 21.40
C ALA A 451 11.11 -5.49 21.71
N ARG A 452 12.30 -5.58 22.32
CA ARG A 452 13.19 -4.43 22.55
C ARG A 452 13.63 -3.79 21.23
N ARG A 453 13.97 -4.60 20.21
CA ARG A 453 14.36 -4.07 18.88
C ARG A 453 13.22 -3.28 18.24
N TYR A 454 12.02 -3.85 18.23
CA TYR A 454 10.81 -3.17 17.74
C TYR A 454 10.58 -1.83 18.46
N LEU A 455 10.62 -1.83 19.80
CA LEU A 455 10.41 -0.62 20.60
C LEU A 455 11.51 0.43 20.40
N THR A 456 12.75 0.02 20.12
CA THR A 456 13.86 0.93 19.79
C THR A 456 13.59 1.66 18.47
N LEU A 457 13.05 0.95 17.47
CA LEU A 457 12.67 1.53 16.18
C LEU A 457 11.49 2.51 16.33
N GLU A 458 10.49 2.17 17.15
CA GLU A 458 9.36 3.09 17.43
C GLU A 458 9.79 4.30 18.27
N GLN A 459 10.70 4.15 19.24
CA GLN A 459 11.25 5.28 20.00
C GLN A 459 12.00 6.27 19.11
N ALA A 460 12.68 5.80 18.07
CA ALA A 460 13.34 6.67 17.11
C ALA A 460 12.35 7.61 16.39
N ARG A 461 11.07 7.19 16.26
CA ARG A 461 9.96 7.97 15.69
C ARG A 461 9.27 8.85 16.72
N PHE A 462 8.92 8.30 17.87
CA PHE A 462 8.12 8.99 18.89
C PHE A 462 8.94 9.87 19.83
N GLY A 463 10.26 9.68 19.89
CA GLY A 463 11.13 10.35 20.84
C GLY A 463 10.68 10.11 22.28
N GLU A 464 10.68 11.16 23.08
CA GLU A 464 10.26 11.16 24.49
C GLU A 464 8.78 10.76 24.72
N ARG A 465 7.95 10.70 23.66
CA ARG A 465 6.54 10.30 23.78
C ARG A 465 6.35 8.80 24.00
N LEU A 466 7.36 7.97 23.77
CA LEU A 466 7.28 6.53 24.01
C LEU A 466 8.23 6.12 25.13
N GLY A 467 7.68 5.98 26.33
CA GLY A 467 8.37 5.36 27.46
C GLY A 467 8.42 3.85 27.30
N VAL A 468 9.53 3.21 27.69
CA VAL A 468 9.67 1.75 27.63
C VAL A 468 10.36 1.20 28.86
N GLU A 469 9.69 0.28 29.54
CA GLU A 469 10.21 -0.43 30.70
C GLU A 469 10.15 -1.94 30.43
N ILE A 470 11.29 -2.63 30.51
CA ILE A 470 11.35 -4.08 30.32
C ILE A 470 12.08 -4.69 31.49
N THR A 471 11.41 -5.60 32.21
CA THR A 471 11.96 -6.33 33.36
C THR A 471 11.79 -7.83 33.14
N MET A 472 12.84 -8.61 33.38
CA MET A 472 12.81 -10.07 33.27
C MET A 472 13.51 -10.67 34.47
N ALA A 473 12.83 -11.58 35.16
CA ALA A 473 13.43 -12.36 36.24
C ALA A 473 14.42 -13.40 35.64
N PRO A 474 15.63 -13.59 36.21
CA PRO A 474 16.65 -14.47 35.65
C PRO A 474 16.17 -15.91 35.42
N GLU A 475 15.31 -16.41 36.30
CA GLU A 475 14.80 -17.79 36.28
C GLU A 475 13.88 -18.07 35.09
N VAL A 476 13.21 -17.07 34.51
CA VAL A 476 12.33 -17.29 33.34
C VAL A 476 13.03 -17.09 32.01
N ARG A 477 14.31 -16.71 32.01
CA ARG A 477 15.08 -16.38 30.79
C ARG A 477 15.04 -17.50 29.74
N GLY A 478 15.25 -18.73 30.19
CA GLY A 478 15.32 -19.92 29.33
C GLY A 478 14.00 -20.65 29.13
N VAL A 479 12.87 -20.09 29.60
CA VAL A 479 11.56 -20.70 29.40
C VAL A 479 11.23 -20.66 27.91
N VAL A 480 10.80 -21.80 27.39
CA VAL A 480 10.45 -22.01 25.99
C VAL A 480 9.07 -21.41 25.71
N LEU A 481 8.97 -20.74 24.56
CA LEU A 481 7.75 -20.19 23.99
C LEU A 481 7.62 -20.60 22.52
N PRO A 482 6.39 -20.67 21.97
CA PRO A 482 6.23 -20.56 20.53
C PRO A 482 6.60 -19.14 20.07
N PRO A 483 7.11 -18.96 18.84
CA PRO A 483 7.57 -17.67 18.36
C PRO A 483 6.40 -16.70 18.15
N PHE A 484 6.69 -15.40 18.25
CA PHE A 484 5.77 -14.27 18.09
C PHE A 484 4.59 -14.27 19.07
N VAL A 485 4.86 -14.54 20.34
CA VAL A 485 3.91 -14.35 21.45
C VAL A 485 3.96 -12.91 21.96
N VAL A 486 5.16 -12.37 22.16
CA VAL A 486 5.36 -11.06 22.79
C VAL A 486 5.26 -9.94 21.76
N ALA A 487 5.89 -10.09 20.59
CA ALA A 487 5.97 -9.03 19.59
C ALA A 487 4.59 -8.49 19.14
N PRO A 488 3.57 -9.32 18.83
CA PRO A 488 2.25 -8.82 18.44
C PRO A 488 1.53 -8.07 19.57
N LEU A 489 1.75 -8.44 20.83
CA LEU A 489 1.15 -7.77 21.98
C LEU A 489 1.78 -6.39 22.20
N VAL A 490 3.09 -6.28 21.99
CA VAL A 490 3.82 -5.02 22.06
C VAL A 490 3.45 -4.09 20.91
N GLU A 491 3.31 -4.63 19.69
CA GLU A 491 2.82 -3.85 18.54
C GLU A 491 1.42 -3.29 18.82
N ASN A 492 0.53 -4.09 19.43
CA ASN A 492 -0.79 -3.61 19.82
C ASN A 492 -0.71 -2.51 20.89
N ALA A 493 0.16 -2.65 21.89
CA ALA A 493 0.35 -1.64 22.94
C ALA A 493 0.83 -0.30 22.36
N VAL A 494 1.73 -0.31 21.37
CA VAL A 494 2.17 0.92 20.70
C VAL A 494 1.09 1.47 19.79
N ARG A 495 0.55 0.68 18.86
CA ARG A 495 -0.41 1.14 17.84
C ARG A 495 -1.75 1.59 18.43
N HIS A 496 -2.28 0.84 19.38
CA HIS A 496 -3.62 1.08 19.92
C HIS A 496 -3.59 1.77 21.28
N GLY A 497 -2.48 1.65 22.04
CA GLY A 497 -2.31 2.32 23.32
C GLY A 497 -1.67 3.69 23.18
N VAL A 498 -0.41 3.73 22.74
CA VAL A 498 0.43 4.95 22.79
C VAL A 498 0.20 5.89 21.61
N GLU A 499 0.16 5.37 20.38
CA GLU A 499 0.06 6.17 19.15
C GLU A 499 -1.16 7.12 19.10
N PRO A 500 -2.37 6.71 19.55
CA PRO A 500 -3.54 7.60 19.57
C PRO A 500 -3.49 8.69 20.64
N VAL A 501 -2.60 8.59 21.64
CA VAL A 501 -2.53 9.53 22.76
C VAL A 501 -1.52 10.64 22.46
N LEU A 502 -2.01 11.88 22.37
CA LEU A 502 -1.21 13.05 21.99
C LEU A 502 -0.01 13.28 22.92
N GLY A 503 -0.16 12.98 24.22
CA GLY A 503 0.91 13.05 25.23
C GLY A 503 1.92 11.90 25.17
N GLY A 504 1.68 10.87 24.36
CA GLY A 504 2.46 9.63 24.38
C GLY A 504 2.03 8.68 25.50
N GLY A 505 2.89 7.74 25.86
CA GLY A 505 2.62 6.73 26.86
C GLY A 505 3.81 5.79 27.09
N THR A 506 3.70 4.94 28.11
CA THR A 506 4.71 3.99 28.52
C THR A 506 4.25 2.57 28.26
N VAL A 507 5.04 1.82 27.49
CA VAL A 507 4.88 0.37 27.34
C VAL A 507 5.76 -0.35 28.35
N ARG A 508 5.16 -1.20 29.18
CA ARG A 508 5.86 -2.03 30.16
C ARG A 508 5.76 -3.51 29.79
N ILE A 509 6.88 -4.21 29.86
CA ILE A 509 6.96 -5.66 29.66
C ILE A 509 7.60 -6.27 30.90
N THR A 510 6.92 -7.20 31.54
CA THR A 510 7.47 -7.97 32.67
C THR A 510 7.38 -9.47 32.42
N ALA A 511 8.46 -10.20 32.67
CA ALA A 511 8.49 -11.66 32.68
C ALA A 511 8.94 -12.15 34.06
N ALA A 512 8.11 -12.95 34.73
CA ALA A 512 8.40 -13.43 36.09
C ALA A 512 7.87 -14.85 36.32
N GLY A 513 8.53 -15.59 37.22
CA GLY A 513 8.08 -16.91 37.65
C GLY A 513 6.90 -16.83 38.62
N ALA A 514 5.96 -17.77 38.52
CA ALA A 514 4.81 -17.92 39.39
C ALA A 514 4.58 -19.41 39.69
N GLY A 515 5.35 -19.97 40.62
CA GLY A 515 5.33 -21.40 40.92
C GLY A 515 5.93 -22.21 39.76
N ALA A 516 5.14 -23.09 39.14
CA ALA A 516 5.55 -23.89 37.98
C ALA A 516 5.37 -23.17 36.63
N ASP A 517 4.91 -21.91 36.64
CA ASP A 517 4.55 -21.16 35.44
C ASP A 517 5.43 -19.93 35.25
N CYS A 518 5.56 -19.49 33.99
CA CYS A 518 6.07 -18.19 33.61
C CYS A 518 4.89 -17.26 33.27
N VAL A 519 4.91 -16.05 33.83
CA VAL A 519 3.92 -15.00 33.57
C VAL A 519 4.56 -13.85 32.83
N LEU A 520 4.09 -13.60 31.62
CA LEU A 520 4.42 -12.43 30.81
C LEU A 520 3.30 -11.40 30.95
N THR A 521 3.64 -10.16 31.28
CA THR A 521 2.69 -9.06 31.31
C THR A 521 3.17 -7.97 30.36
N ILE A 522 2.33 -7.57 29.42
CA ILE A 522 2.53 -6.44 28.52
C ILE A 522 1.46 -5.41 28.87
N SER A 523 1.86 -4.20 29.24
CA SER A 523 0.91 -3.12 29.53
C SER A 523 1.28 -1.80 28.89
N ASP A 524 0.26 -1.00 28.60
CA ASP A 524 0.38 0.41 28.24
C ASP A 524 -0.47 1.26 29.20
N ASP A 525 -0.16 2.55 29.31
CA ASP A 525 -0.97 3.55 30.02
C ASP A 525 -1.71 4.49 29.06
N GLY A 526 -1.93 4.04 27.82
CA GLY A 526 -2.48 4.81 26.73
C GLY A 526 -4.02 4.78 26.64
N ALA A 527 -4.53 4.76 25.41
CA ALA A 527 -5.95 4.97 25.12
C ALA A 527 -6.89 3.94 25.79
N GLY A 528 -6.47 2.68 25.91
CA GLY A 528 -7.29 1.59 26.46
C GLY A 528 -8.58 1.32 25.65
N MET A 529 -9.39 0.37 26.11
CA MET A 529 -10.61 -0.10 25.44
C MET A 529 -11.84 0.02 26.35
N GLY A 530 -13.01 0.16 25.74
CA GLY A 530 -14.30 0.08 26.43
C GLY A 530 -14.65 -1.37 26.86
N PRO A 531 -15.61 -1.56 27.79
CA PRO A 531 -15.91 -2.88 28.37
C PRO A 531 -16.37 -3.95 27.37
N GLU A 532 -16.99 -3.56 26.26
CA GLU A 532 -17.44 -4.47 25.20
C GLU A 532 -16.29 -4.89 24.28
N ALA A 533 -15.43 -3.95 23.89
CA ALA A 533 -14.23 -4.22 23.09
C ALA A 533 -13.20 -5.07 23.87
N SER A 534 -13.04 -4.84 25.18
CA SER A 534 -12.18 -5.67 26.04
C SER A 534 -12.69 -7.11 26.14
N ARG A 535 -14.01 -7.31 26.19
CA ARG A 535 -14.63 -8.64 26.19
C ARG A 535 -14.47 -9.34 24.84
N ALA A 536 -14.66 -8.62 23.74
CA ALA A 536 -14.47 -9.16 22.39
C ALA A 536 -13.01 -9.56 22.11
N ALA A 537 -12.03 -8.78 22.60
CA ALA A 537 -10.61 -9.09 22.47
C ALA A 537 -10.17 -10.34 23.25
N SER A 538 -10.94 -10.75 24.26
CA SER A 538 -10.69 -11.95 25.07
C SER A 538 -11.31 -13.23 24.47
N LEU A 539 -12.14 -13.11 23.42
CA LEU A 539 -12.82 -14.24 22.79
C LEU A 539 -12.02 -14.74 21.57
N VAL A 540 -11.86 -16.06 21.48
CA VAL A 540 -11.01 -16.74 20.47
C VAL A 540 -11.60 -16.70 19.06
N ASP A 541 -12.90 -16.41 18.94
CA ASP A 541 -13.64 -16.33 17.67
C ASP A 541 -13.51 -14.98 16.93
N ALA A 542 -12.74 -14.02 17.48
CA ALA A 542 -12.47 -12.76 16.79
C ALA A 542 -11.58 -13.00 15.55
N ARG A 543 -12.20 -13.00 14.37
CA ARG A 543 -11.58 -13.47 13.12
C ARG A 543 -10.36 -12.67 12.62
N HIS A 544 -9.98 -11.54 13.21
CA HIS A 544 -8.85 -10.71 12.74
C HIS A 544 -8.24 -9.83 13.85
N GLY A 545 -7.22 -10.31 14.59
CA GLY A 545 -6.48 -9.48 15.56
C GLY A 545 -5.25 -10.16 16.19
N GLY A 546 -4.23 -9.37 16.55
CA GLY A 546 -2.95 -9.88 17.07
C GLY A 546 -3.07 -10.69 18.37
N ILE A 547 -4.03 -10.36 19.24
CA ILE A 547 -4.30 -11.10 20.49
C ILE A 547 -4.91 -12.49 20.22
N ALA A 548 -5.81 -12.58 19.24
CA ALA A 548 -6.45 -13.84 18.85
C ALA A 548 -5.45 -14.82 18.22
N GLU A 549 -4.51 -14.30 17.42
CA GLU A 549 -3.41 -15.07 16.84
C GLU A 549 -2.48 -15.65 17.92
N VAL A 550 -2.07 -14.80 18.88
CA VAL A 550 -1.25 -15.25 20.03
C VAL A 550 -1.99 -16.31 20.83
N THR A 551 -3.29 -16.14 21.06
CA THR A 551 -4.12 -17.12 21.78
C THR A 551 -4.18 -18.46 21.07
N ARG A 552 -4.38 -18.46 19.75
CA ARG A 552 -4.40 -19.71 18.96
C ARG A 552 -3.07 -20.43 19.02
N ARG A 553 -1.97 -19.69 18.94
CA ARG A 553 -0.61 -20.26 18.99
C ARG A 553 -0.26 -20.84 20.36
N LEU A 554 -0.59 -20.13 21.43
CA LEU A 554 -0.40 -20.63 22.80
C LEU A 554 -1.21 -21.91 23.04
N ARG A 555 -2.46 -21.96 22.59
CA ARG A 555 -3.29 -23.17 22.71
C ARG A 555 -2.77 -24.33 21.87
N ALA A 556 -2.22 -24.07 20.70
CA ALA A 556 -1.59 -25.10 19.88
C ALA A 556 -0.35 -25.69 20.57
N ALA A 557 0.44 -24.87 21.27
CA ALA A 557 1.66 -25.30 21.95
C ALA A 557 1.40 -25.96 23.32
N TYR A 558 0.51 -25.41 24.15
CA TYR A 558 0.34 -25.83 25.55
C TYR A 558 -1.03 -26.44 25.87
N GLY A 559 -1.96 -26.46 24.92
CA GLY A 559 -3.33 -26.92 25.16
C GLY A 559 -4.03 -26.10 26.24
N GLY A 560 -4.63 -26.78 27.22
CA GLY A 560 -5.29 -26.14 28.37
C GLY A 560 -4.35 -25.68 29.49
N ARG A 561 -3.02 -25.82 29.33
CA ARG A 561 -2.03 -25.43 30.35
C ARG A 561 -1.55 -23.98 30.24
N CYS A 562 -2.14 -23.18 29.34
CA CYS A 562 -1.85 -21.76 29.20
C CYS A 562 -3.11 -20.92 29.40
N ASP A 563 -2.93 -19.68 29.82
CA ASP A 563 -4.01 -18.68 29.90
C ASP A 563 -3.55 -17.33 29.34
N LEU A 564 -4.48 -16.59 28.74
CA LEU A 564 -4.28 -15.23 28.27
C LEU A 564 -5.47 -14.38 28.73
N HIS A 565 -5.17 -13.35 29.52
CA HIS A 565 -6.16 -12.42 30.06
C HIS A 565 -5.87 -11.00 29.60
N VAL A 566 -6.90 -10.31 29.11
CA VAL A 566 -6.84 -8.88 28.73
C VAL A 566 -7.66 -8.07 29.72
N ASP A 567 -7.02 -7.11 30.38
CA ASP A 567 -7.68 -6.09 31.19
C ASP A 567 -7.44 -4.72 30.55
N SER A 568 -8.50 -4.02 30.18
CA SER A 568 -8.39 -2.72 29.52
C SER A 568 -9.48 -1.77 29.98
N ARG A 569 -9.10 -0.51 30.15
CA ARG A 569 -10.03 0.56 30.53
C ARG A 569 -9.73 1.81 29.71
N ALA A 570 -10.77 2.36 29.08
CA ALA A 570 -10.67 3.60 28.32
C ALA A 570 -9.99 4.72 29.15
N GLY A 571 -8.96 5.34 28.57
CA GLY A 571 -8.14 6.38 29.16
C GLY A 571 -7.16 5.93 30.26
N ARG A 572 -7.00 4.62 30.48
CA ARG A 572 -6.09 4.04 31.50
C ARG A 572 -5.14 2.98 30.92
N GLY A 573 -5.22 2.72 29.61
CA GLY A 573 -4.42 1.73 28.91
C GLY A 573 -4.93 0.29 28.98
N THR A 574 -4.12 -0.63 28.47
CA THR A 574 -4.40 -2.06 28.39
C THR A 574 -3.31 -2.86 29.09
N THR A 575 -3.67 -3.98 29.70
CA THR A 575 -2.76 -4.96 30.28
C THR A 575 -3.14 -6.35 29.77
N VAL A 576 -2.20 -6.99 29.07
CA VAL A 576 -2.31 -8.38 28.63
C VAL A 576 -1.40 -9.23 29.50
N ARG A 577 -1.96 -10.25 30.15
CA ARG A 577 -1.22 -11.24 30.94
C ARG A 577 -1.28 -12.59 30.24
N VAL A 578 -0.12 -13.18 30.01
CA VAL A 578 0.03 -14.51 29.43
C VAL A 578 0.69 -15.41 30.47
N ARG A 579 0.06 -16.53 30.78
CA ARG A 579 0.58 -17.55 31.69
C ARG A 579 0.86 -18.83 30.90
N VAL A 580 2.09 -19.34 31.00
CA VAL A 580 2.52 -20.57 30.34
C VAL A 580 3.32 -21.44 31.32
N PRO A 581 3.39 -22.77 31.12
CA PRO A 581 4.28 -23.63 31.90
C PRO A 581 5.74 -23.20 31.76
N ALA A 582 6.51 -23.21 32.85
CA ALA A 582 7.94 -22.91 32.84
C ALA A 582 8.77 -24.11 32.32
N GLU A 583 8.56 -24.48 31.05
CA GLU A 583 9.33 -25.53 30.39
C GLU A 583 10.66 -24.95 29.87
N HIS A 584 11.78 -25.53 30.27
CA HIS A 584 13.12 -25.12 29.82
C HIS A 584 13.60 -26.07 28.71
N VAL A 585 14.46 -25.58 27.80
CA VAL A 585 15.17 -26.45 26.85
C VAL A 585 16.01 -27.44 27.66
N GLU A 586 15.79 -28.75 27.49
CA GLU A 586 16.71 -29.76 28.05
C GLU A 586 18.10 -29.55 27.43
N GLU A 587 19.09 -29.19 28.27
CA GLU A 587 20.48 -29.32 27.86
C GLU A 587 20.76 -30.81 27.57
N PRO A 588 21.37 -31.16 26.43
CA PRO A 588 21.77 -32.54 26.20
C PRO A 588 22.68 -32.97 27.36
N PRO A 589 22.47 -34.16 27.96
CA PRO A 589 23.26 -34.58 29.10
C PRO A 589 24.74 -34.54 28.71
N ALA A 590 25.55 -33.82 29.50
CA ALA A 590 26.98 -33.73 29.31
C ALA A 590 27.54 -35.13 29.07
N GLY A 591 28.00 -35.37 27.84
CA GLY A 591 28.45 -36.70 27.41
C GLY A 591 29.48 -37.22 28.39
N ARG A 592 29.16 -38.33 29.07
CA ARG A 592 30.17 -39.15 29.74
C ARG A 592 31.23 -39.49 28.71
N LEU A 593 32.43 -38.95 28.89
CA LEU A 593 33.65 -39.48 28.30
C LEU A 593 33.74 -40.97 28.71
N LEU A 594 33.36 -41.85 27.80
CA LEU A 594 33.77 -43.25 27.86
C LEU A 594 35.21 -43.29 27.37
N VAL A 595 36.13 -43.34 28.34
CA VAL A 595 37.48 -43.85 28.11
C VAL A 595 37.33 -45.37 27.95
N GLY A 596 37.69 -45.87 26.77
CA GLY A 596 37.76 -47.28 26.42
C GLY A 596 38.62 -47.45 25.19
#